data_AF-A0A7V1WYS9-F1
#
_entry.id   AF-A0A7V1WYS9-F1
#
_cell.length_a   1.000
_cell.length_b   1.000
_cell.length_c   1.000
_cell.angle_alpha   90.00
_cell.angle_beta   90.00
_cell.angle_gamma   90.00
#
_symmetry.space_group_name_H-M   'P 1'
#
loop_
_entity.id
_entity.type
_entity.pdbx_description
1 polymer ?
#
loop_
_entity_poly.entity_id
_entity_poly.type
_entity_poly.pdbx_seq_one_letter_code
_entity_poly.pdbx_strand_id
1 'polypeptide(L)'
;MTHSTTTTNTTEKPKSKKFIWIAGLLVCAILVAGYLNFNYLRIVYAYHFKWNNFKNGDKVYVSPAYFADKDVNSLGALRLVRPLNYKDLDKMELSADKKQELRSKIDTNLKPYMCFGVGGFYFDDFMRYKSGNIGTYDGKLIANVQYSYKSQKLLLPDVLYIIKPNKRVFTSPASDIYLRVPENYTLADSNIYVTPSQVSPKELINFRK
;
A
#
# COMPACT_ATOMS: atom_id res chain seq x y z
N MET A 1 -31.67 -3.28 72.66
CA MET A 1 -31.64 -3.24 71.18
C MET A 1 -30.29 -3.76 70.74
N THR A 2 -30.20 -5.04 70.41
CA THR A 2 -28.98 -5.71 69.98
C THR A 2 -29.05 -5.91 68.47
N HIS A 3 -28.17 -5.21 67.74
CA HIS A 3 -28.03 -5.39 66.30
C HIS A 3 -27.28 -6.69 66.02
N SER A 4 -27.99 -7.68 65.46
CA SER A 4 -27.38 -8.89 64.93
C SER A 4 -26.74 -8.60 63.57
N THR A 5 -25.41 -8.64 63.52
CA THR A 5 -24.64 -8.55 62.28
C THR A 5 -24.61 -9.93 61.63
N THR A 6 -25.34 -10.10 60.53
CA THR A 6 -25.31 -11.33 59.72
C THR A 6 -24.05 -11.37 58.88
N THR A 7 -23.06 -12.16 59.30
CA THR A 7 -21.85 -12.44 58.52
C THR A 7 -22.18 -13.48 57.45
N THR A 8 -22.39 -13.04 56.20
CA THR A 8 -22.49 -13.96 55.05
C THR A 8 -21.11 -14.50 54.70
N ASN A 9 -20.85 -15.75 55.08
CA ASN A 9 -19.69 -16.51 54.62
C ASN A 9 -19.87 -16.86 53.13
N THR A 10 -19.22 -16.11 52.26
CA THR A 10 -19.17 -16.41 50.82
C THR A 10 -18.21 -17.58 50.60
N THR A 11 -18.72 -18.80 50.54
CA THR A 11 -17.95 -19.99 50.17
C THR A 11 -17.45 -19.84 48.71
N GLU A 12 -16.18 -19.51 48.52
CA GLU A 12 -15.56 -19.46 47.20
C GLU A 12 -15.58 -20.85 46.57
N LYS A 13 -16.42 -21.02 45.54
CA LYS A 13 -16.51 -22.26 44.79
C LYS A 13 -15.19 -22.47 44.02
N PRO A 14 -14.49 -23.60 44.19
CA PRO A 14 -13.20 -23.81 43.55
C PRO A 14 -13.36 -23.75 42.03
N LYS A 15 -12.61 -22.84 41.38
CA LYS A 15 -12.61 -22.69 39.91
C LYS A 15 -12.24 -24.04 39.29
N SER A 16 -13.11 -24.55 38.41
CA SER A 16 -12.93 -25.90 37.85
C SER A 16 -11.64 -25.97 37.03
N LYS A 17 -10.84 -27.03 37.24
CA LYS A 17 -9.59 -27.29 36.48
C LYS A 17 -9.83 -27.33 34.96
N LYS A 18 -11.06 -27.63 34.52
CA LYS A 18 -11.48 -27.59 33.11
C LYS A 18 -11.32 -26.20 32.47
N PHE A 19 -11.55 -25.13 33.25
CA PHE A 19 -11.41 -23.76 32.75
C PHE A 19 -9.96 -23.44 32.36
N ILE A 20 -8.99 -23.89 33.15
CA ILE A 20 -7.57 -23.65 32.88
C ILE A 20 -7.14 -24.34 31.58
N TRP A 21 -7.57 -25.59 31.36
CA TRP A 21 -7.28 -26.32 30.12
C TRP A 21 -7.90 -25.66 28.89
N ILE A 22 -9.16 -25.21 28.99
CA ILE A 22 -9.84 -24.50 27.89
C ILE A 22 -9.12 -23.19 27.56
N ALA A 23 -8.76 -22.40 28.58
CA ALA A 23 -8.01 -21.17 28.40
C ALA A 23 -6.64 -21.42 27.75
N GLY A 24 -5.92 -22.46 28.19
CA GLY A 24 -4.63 -22.86 27.62
C GLY A 24 -4.74 -23.25 26.14
N LEU A 25 -5.74 -24.07 25.78
CA LEU A 25 -6.00 -24.46 24.39
C LEU A 25 -6.35 -23.25 23.51
N LEU A 26 -7.17 -22.32 24.01
CA LEU A 26 -7.51 -21.09 23.28
C LEU A 26 -6.27 -20.23 23.03
N VAL A 27 -5.40 -20.05 24.02
CA VAL A 27 -4.14 -19.31 23.86
C VAL A 27 -3.25 -19.99 22.83
N CYS A 28 -3.06 -21.32 22.91
CA CYS A 28 -2.28 -22.07 21.92
C CYS A 28 -2.87 -21.93 20.50
N ALA A 29 -4.18 -22.03 20.34
CA ALA A 29 -4.85 -21.87 19.05
C ALA A 29 -4.63 -20.47 18.47
N ILE A 30 -4.71 -19.41 19.29
CA ILE A 30 -4.42 -18.03 18.88
C ILE A 30 -2.96 -17.88 18.46
N LEU A 31 -2.01 -18.46 19.20
CA LEU A 31 -0.58 -18.41 18.85
C LEU A 31 -0.29 -19.15 17.54
N VAL A 32 -0.86 -20.34 17.32
CA VAL A 32 -0.72 -21.09 16.07
C VAL A 32 -1.35 -20.33 14.91
N ALA A 33 -2.57 -19.79 15.08
CA ALA A 33 -3.21 -18.97 14.07
C ALA A 33 -2.37 -17.73 13.74
N GLY A 34 -1.79 -17.07 14.74
CA GLY A 34 -0.89 -15.94 14.56
C GLY A 34 0.41 -16.30 13.84
N TYR A 35 1.00 -17.45 14.15
CA TYR A 35 2.20 -17.96 13.47
C TYR A 35 1.92 -18.29 11.99
N LEU A 36 0.82 -19.00 11.71
CA LEU A 36 0.40 -19.31 10.34
C LEU A 36 0.04 -18.06 9.52
N ASN A 37 -0.39 -16.99 10.19
CA ASN A 37 -0.75 -15.71 9.58
C ASN A 37 0.27 -14.60 9.87
N PHE A 38 1.52 -14.95 10.18
CA PHE A 38 2.52 -13.98 10.65
C PHE A 38 2.76 -12.85 9.64
N ASN A 39 2.76 -13.17 8.34
CA ASN A 39 2.89 -12.17 7.28
C ASN A 39 1.75 -11.14 7.30
N TYR A 40 0.51 -11.59 7.52
CA TYR A 40 -0.64 -10.71 7.62
C TYR A 40 -0.55 -9.83 8.86
N LEU A 41 -0.25 -10.42 10.03
CA LEU A 41 -0.03 -9.67 11.26
C LEU A 41 1.07 -8.62 11.10
N ARG A 42 2.17 -8.96 10.43
CA ARG A 42 3.28 -8.03 10.15
C ARG A 42 2.82 -6.85 9.30
N ILE A 43 1.99 -7.08 8.28
CA ILE A 43 1.45 -6.02 7.41
C ILE A 43 0.47 -5.14 8.17
N VAL A 44 -0.44 -5.72 8.95
CA VAL A 44 -1.40 -4.97 9.79
C VAL A 44 -0.66 -4.14 10.84
N TYR A 45 0.35 -4.72 11.48
CA TYR A 45 1.22 -4.00 12.41
C TYR A 45 1.93 -2.84 11.72
N ALA A 46 2.50 -3.08 10.53
CA ALA A 46 3.15 -2.04 9.76
C ALA A 46 2.18 -0.92 9.36
N TYR A 47 0.96 -1.28 8.95
CA TYR A 47 -0.09 -0.36 8.55
C TYR A 47 -0.51 0.56 9.70
N HIS A 48 -0.73 0.03 10.90
CA HIS A 48 -1.25 0.81 12.03
C HIS A 48 -0.17 1.49 12.88
N PHE A 49 1.02 0.90 13.04
CA PHE A 49 1.95 1.29 14.11
C PHE A 49 3.36 1.65 13.65
N LYS A 50 3.88 1.04 12.57
CA LYS A 50 5.31 1.18 12.24
C LYS A 50 5.65 2.50 11.56
N TRP A 51 4.77 2.99 10.69
CA TRP A 51 5.11 4.06 9.74
C TRP A 51 4.58 5.43 10.14
N ASN A 52 5.20 6.48 9.58
CA ASN A 52 4.85 7.87 9.86
C ASN A 52 3.35 8.14 9.65
N ASN A 53 2.71 8.77 10.63
CA ASN A 53 1.32 9.17 10.54
C ASN A 53 1.22 10.53 9.82
N PHE A 54 0.96 10.47 8.52
CA PHE A 54 0.53 11.64 7.75
C PHE A 54 -0.97 11.89 7.98
N LYS A 55 -1.37 13.16 7.92
CA LYS A 55 -2.76 13.58 7.80
C LYS A 55 -3.08 13.89 6.35
N ASN A 56 -4.36 13.73 5.98
CA ASN A 56 -4.82 14.12 4.64
C ASN A 56 -4.49 15.60 4.40
N GLY A 57 -3.86 15.89 3.26
CA GLY A 57 -3.39 17.23 2.92
C GLY A 57 -1.93 17.52 3.28
N ASP A 58 -1.25 16.66 4.04
CA ASP A 58 0.16 16.84 4.35
C ASP A 58 1.01 16.74 3.09
N LYS A 59 2.05 17.58 2.99
CA LYS A 59 3.08 17.42 1.96
C LYS A 59 3.91 16.17 2.26
N VAL A 60 4.21 15.42 1.21
CA VAL A 60 5.03 14.22 1.29
C VAL A 60 6.30 14.45 0.53
N TYR A 61 7.42 14.19 1.19
CA TYR A 61 8.74 14.35 0.62
C TYR A 61 9.38 12.99 0.38
N VAL A 62 10.29 12.89 -0.57
CA VAL A 62 11.11 11.69 -0.75
C VAL A 62 12.07 11.51 0.43
N SER A 63 12.28 10.26 0.84
CA SER A 63 13.15 9.91 1.97
C SER A 63 14.62 10.31 1.68
N PRO A 64 15.35 10.86 2.68
CA PRO A 64 16.77 11.20 2.52
C PRO A 64 17.66 10.03 2.07
N ALA A 65 17.27 8.79 2.39
CA ALA A 65 18.01 7.59 1.97
C ALA A 65 18.13 7.48 0.44
N TYR A 66 17.13 7.97 -0.31
CA TYR A 66 17.16 7.98 -1.77
C TYR A 66 18.19 8.95 -2.33
N PHE A 67 18.52 10.03 -1.61
CA PHE A 67 19.60 10.94 -1.97
C PHE A 67 20.94 10.51 -1.42
N ALA A 68 21.02 9.44 -0.62
CA ALA A 68 22.29 8.93 -0.10
C ALA A 68 22.95 7.97 -1.10
N ASP A 69 22.15 7.28 -1.90
CA ASP A 69 22.63 6.42 -2.98
C ASP A 69 23.06 7.28 -4.19
N LYS A 70 24.18 6.97 -4.84
CA LYS A 70 24.66 7.68 -6.04
C LYS A 70 24.21 6.98 -7.32
N ASP A 71 23.82 5.71 -7.24
CA ASP A 71 23.46 4.90 -8.40
C ASP A 71 21.96 4.97 -8.70
N VAL A 72 21.17 5.53 -7.78
CA VAL A 72 19.75 5.80 -7.98
C VAL A 72 19.58 7.20 -8.57
N ASN A 73 18.97 7.29 -9.75
CA ASN A 73 18.66 8.56 -10.44
C ASN A 73 17.17 8.92 -10.44
N SER A 74 16.32 8.00 -9.97
CA SER A 74 14.88 8.17 -9.98
C SER A 74 14.21 7.40 -8.85
N LEU A 75 13.07 7.94 -8.40
CA LEU A 75 12.13 7.25 -7.53
C LEU A 75 10.97 6.72 -8.39
N GLY A 76 10.89 5.41 -8.53
CA GLY A 76 9.74 4.77 -9.16
C GLY A 76 8.48 4.89 -8.29
N ALA A 77 7.35 5.23 -8.92
CA ALA A 77 6.06 5.21 -8.26
C ALA A 77 5.25 3.99 -8.72
N LEU A 78 4.37 3.49 -7.85
CA LEU A 78 3.38 2.51 -8.20
C LEU A 78 2.10 3.19 -8.70
N ARG A 79 1.37 2.50 -9.56
CA ARG A 79 0.03 2.89 -9.98
C ARG A 79 -0.94 1.73 -9.79
N LEU A 80 -2.16 2.07 -9.41
CA LEU A 80 -3.24 1.10 -9.35
C LEU A 80 -3.75 0.83 -10.76
N VAL A 81 -3.60 -0.41 -11.21
CA VAL A 81 -4.25 -0.91 -12.41
C VAL A 81 -5.44 -1.75 -12.03
N ARG A 82 -6.50 -1.66 -12.83
CA ARG A 82 -7.72 -2.45 -12.70
C ARG A 82 -8.09 -3.08 -14.03
N PRO A 83 -8.86 -4.18 -14.02
CA PRO A 83 -9.36 -4.78 -15.24
C PRO A 83 -10.12 -3.76 -16.08
N LEU A 84 -9.92 -3.85 -17.39
CA LEU A 84 -10.60 -3.03 -18.36
C LEU A 84 -12.10 -3.39 -18.39
N ASN A 85 -12.96 -2.38 -18.46
CA ASN A 85 -14.40 -2.60 -18.66
C ASN A 85 -14.87 -1.94 -19.96
N TYR A 86 -16.12 -2.24 -20.35
CA TYR A 86 -16.72 -1.70 -21.58
C TYR A 86 -16.71 -0.17 -21.63
N LYS A 87 -16.98 0.52 -20.51
CA LYS A 87 -17.01 1.99 -20.46
C LYS A 87 -15.63 2.61 -20.68
N ASP A 88 -14.57 1.93 -20.26
CA ASP A 88 -13.21 2.40 -20.51
C ASP A 88 -12.86 2.28 -21.99
N LEU A 89 -13.18 1.14 -22.60
CA LEU A 89 -12.95 0.89 -24.03
C LEU A 89 -13.65 1.91 -24.92
N ASP A 90 -14.88 2.28 -24.57
CA ASP A 90 -15.63 3.25 -25.35
C ASP A 90 -14.96 4.63 -25.38
N LYS A 91 -14.26 5.00 -24.28
CA LYS A 91 -13.52 6.26 -24.15
C LYS A 91 -12.12 6.24 -24.76
N MET A 92 -11.57 5.07 -25.05
CA MET A 92 -10.23 4.96 -25.65
C MET A 92 -10.24 5.40 -27.12
N GLU A 93 -9.20 6.10 -27.54
CA GLU A 93 -8.97 6.51 -28.94
C GLU A 93 -8.37 5.34 -29.74
N LEU A 94 -9.15 4.26 -29.89
CA LEU A 94 -8.79 3.04 -30.62
C LEU A 94 -9.73 2.82 -31.81
N SER A 95 -9.25 2.10 -32.82
CA SER A 95 -10.10 1.64 -33.93
C SER A 95 -11.23 0.72 -33.45
N ALA A 96 -12.33 0.67 -34.21
CA ALA A 96 -13.47 -0.19 -33.89
C ALA A 96 -13.05 -1.67 -33.76
N ASP A 97 -12.21 -2.14 -34.69
CA ASP A 97 -11.69 -3.52 -34.70
C ASP A 97 -10.87 -3.82 -33.42
N LYS A 98 -9.99 -2.90 -33.00
CA LYS A 98 -9.20 -3.08 -31.78
C LYS A 98 -10.08 -3.05 -30.53
N LYS A 99 -11.10 -2.20 -30.49
CA LYS A 99 -12.09 -2.20 -29.39
C LYS A 99 -12.84 -3.53 -29.35
N GLN A 100 -13.25 -4.09 -30.48
CA GLN A 100 -13.92 -5.39 -30.55
C GLN A 100 -13.00 -6.53 -30.08
N GLU A 101 -11.73 -6.53 -30.50
CA GLU A 101 -10.71 -7.47 -30.03
C GLU A 101 -10.51 -7.38 -28.50
N LEU A 102 -10.39 -6.18 -27.95
CA LEU A 102 -10.22 -6.01 -26.50
C LEU A 102 -11.48 -6.40 -25.72
N ARG A 103 -12.68 -6.16 -26.26
CA ARG A 103 -13.95 -6.58 -25.65
C ARG A 103 -14.01 -8.08 -25.44
N SER A 104 -13.52 -8.90 -26.39
CA SER A 104 -13.51 -10.36 -26.25
C SER A 104 -12.46 -10.87 -25.23
N LYS A 105 -11.47 -10.04 -24.89
CA LYS A 105 -10.43 -10.32 -23.88
C LYS A 105 -10.78 -9.81 -22.48
N ILE A 106 -11.93 -9.17 -22.27
CA ILE A 106 -12.36 -8.73 -20.93
C ILE A 106 -12.64 -9.96 -20.07
N ASP A 107 -11.86 -10.11 -18.99
CA ASP A 107 -12.07 -11.13 -17.96
C ASP A 107 -12.50 -10.46 -16.66
N THR A 108 -13.70 -10.80 -16.20
CA THR A 108 -14.32 -10.25 -15.00
C THR A 108 -13.77 -10.85 -13.70
N ASN A 109 -12.98 -11.92 -13.79
CA ASN A 109 -12.34 -12.55 -12.63
C ASN A 109 -11.01 -11.90 -12.24
N LEU A 110 -10.46 -11.05 -13.11
CA LEU A 110 -9.24 -10.32 -12.85
C LEU A 110 -9.41 -9.35 -11.68
N LYS A 111 -8.34 -9.14 -10.92
CA LYS A 111 -8.34 -8.29 -9.72
C LYS A 111 -7.42 -7.09 -9.90
N PRO A 112 -7.78 -5.92 -9.36
CA PRO A 112 -6.87 -4.78 -9.31
C PRO A 112 -5.58 -5.11 -8.57
N TYR A 113 -4.48 -4.52 -9.01
CA TYR A 113 -3.17 -4.65 -8.36
C TYR A 113 -2.30 -3.42 -8.64
N MET A 114 -1.22 -3.28 -7.89
CA MET A 114 -0.27 -2.18 -8.00
C MET A 114 0.89 -2.60 -8.90
N CYS A 115 1.17 -1.81 -9.93
CA CYS A 115 2.25 -2.07 -10.87
C CYS A 115 3.33 -0.98 -10.79
N PHE A 116 4.58 -1.38 -11.01
CA PHE A 116 5.73 -0.48 -11.08
C PHE A 116 5.91 0.12 -12.47
N GLY A 117 6.48 1.33 -12.52
CA GLY A 117 7.03 1.90 -13.74
C GLY A 117 6.03 2.66 -14.61
N VAL A 118 4.86 2.97 -14.07
CA VAL A 118 3.90 3.85 -14.73
C VAL A 118 4.11 5.28 -14.21
N GLY A 119 5.29 5.82 -14.53
CA GLY A 119 5.77 7.12 -14.07
C GLY A 119 6.65 7.07 -12.82
N GLY A 120 7.30 8.19 -12.54
CA GLY A 120 8.22 8.33 -11.43
C GLY A 120 8.71 9.76 -11.27
N PHE A 121 9.73 9.92 -10.44
CA PHE A 121 10.37 11.19 -10.15
C PHE A 121 11.84 11.11 -10.52
N TYR A 122 12.33 12.01 -11.35
CA TYR A 122 13.75 12.11 -11.66
C TYR A 122 14.43 13.03 -10.65
N PHE A 123 15.62 12.63 -10.20
CA PHE A 123 16.36 13.45 -9.22
C PHE A 123 16.73 14.82 -9.77
N ASP A 124 17.00 14.92 -11.07
CA ASP A 124 17.24 16.21 -11.73
C ASP A 124 16.07 17.18 -11.57
N ASP A 125 14.83 16.70 -11.52
CA ASP A 125 13.68 17.55 -11.28
C ASP A 125 13.66 18.04 -9.82
N PHE A 126 13.96 17.18 -8.85
CA PHE A 126 14.09 17.61 -7.45
C PHE A 126 15.20 18.65 -7.27
N MET A 127 16.33 18.46 -7.95
CA MET A 127 17.45 19.41 -7.96
C MET A 127 17.05 20.75 -8.59
N ARG A 128 16.40 20.72 -9.75
CA ARG A 128 15.95 21.90 -10.50
C ARG A 128 14.97 22.74 -9.69
N TYR A 129 13.99 22.10 -9.05
CA TYR A 129 12.96 22.78 -8.26
C TYR A 129 13.33 22.97 -6.78
N LYS A 130 14.51 22.49 -6.35
CA LYS A 130 15.00 22.56 -4.96
C LYS A 130 13.97 22.09 -3.93
N SER A 131 13.30 20.99 -4.24
CA SER A 131 12.28 20.42 -3.35
C SER A 131 12.15 18.92 -3.59
N GLY A 132 12.08 18.15 -2.52
CA GLY A 132 11.81 16.72 -2.51
C GLY A 132 10.32 16.43 -2.42
N ASN A 133 9.46 17.45 -2.56
CA ASN A 133 8.01 17.31 -2.45
C ASN A 133 7.47 16.50 -3.63
N ILE A 134 7.13 15.23 -3.37
CA ILE A 134 6.57 14.31 -4.35
C ILE A 134 5.06 14.48 -4.51
N GLY A 135 4.39 15.16 -3.58
CA GLY A 135 2.95 15.37 -3.64
C GLY A 135 2.28 15.61 -2.29
N THR A 136 0.98 15.39 -2.28
CA THR A 136 0.13 15.56 -1.08
C THR A 136 -0.45 14.21 -0.66
N TYR A 137 -0.38 13.91 0.64
CA TYR A 137 -0.93 12.70 1.22
C TYR A 137 -2.46 12.70 1.15
N ASP A 138 -3.03 11.61 0.64
CA ASP A 138 -4.49 11.42 0.51
C ASP A 138 -4.99 10.25 1.38
N GLY A 139 -4.09 9.36 1.79
CA GLY A 139 -4.42 8.22 2.64
C GLY A 139 -3.40 7.10 2.55
N LYS A 140 -3.76 5.93 3.10
CA LYS A 140 -2.98 4.69 2.99
C LYS A 140 -3.87 3.48 2.83
N LEU A 141 -3.39 2.48 2.12
CA LEU A 141 -4.11 1.23 1.88
C LEU A 141 -3.17 0.01 1.95
N ILE A 142 -3.75 -1.17 2.04
CA ILE A 142 -3.05 -2.44 1.80
C ILE A 142 -3.52 -2.95 0.44
N ALA A 143 -2.58 -3.16 -0.49
CA ALA A 143 -2.89 -3.72 -1.81
C ALA A 143 -1.83 -4.71 -2.27
N ASN A 144 -2.23 -5.60 -3.18
CA ASN A 144 -1.30 -6.49 -3.85
C ASN A 144 -0.42 -5.71 -4.82
N VAL A 145 0.88 -5.79 -4.60
CA VAL A 145 1.93 -5.24 -5.47
C VAL A 145 2.50 -6.36 -6.32
N GLN A 146 2.67 -6.10 -7.61
CA GLN A 146 3.33 -7.01 -8.53
C GLN A 146 4.84 -6.87 -8.42
N TYR A 147 5.50 -7.89 -7.87
CA TYR A 147 6.94 -8.02 -7.85
C TYR A 147 7.41 -9.01 -8.91
N SER A 148 8.53 -8.70 -9.55
CA SER A 148 9.24 -9.63 -10.43
C SER A 148 10.35 -10.31 -9.64
N TYR A 149 10.28 -11.63 -9.49
CA TYR A 149 11.29 -12.43 -8.80
C TYR A 149 11.60 -13.69 -9.60
N LYS A 150 12.87 -13.89 -10.00
CA LYS A 150 13.31 -15.04 -10.81
C LYS A 150 12.41 -15.31 -12.02
N SER A 151 12.08 -14.27 -12.78
CA SER A 151 11.16 -14.30 -13.94
C SER A 151 9.69 -14.63 -13.62
N GLN A 152 9.32 -14.83 -12.36
CA GLN A 152 7.94 -15.00 -11.93
C GLN A 152 7.35 -13.67 -11.48
N LYS A 153 6.07 -13.45 -11.80
CA LYS A 153 5.28 -12.32 -11.30
C LYS A 153 4.54 -12.76 -10.05
N LEU A 154 4.87 -12.19 -8.91
CA LEU A 154 4.22 -12.46 -7.62
C LEU A 154 3.38 -11.27 -7.21
N LEU A 155 2.17 -11.53 -6.75
CA LEU A 155 1.30 -10.54 -6.12
C LEU A 155 1.42 -10.68 -4.61
N LEU A 156 2.07 -9.72 -3.96
CA LEU A 156 2.24 -9.72 -2.51
C LEU A 156 1.58 -8.48 -1.91
N PRO A 157 0.83 -8.61 -0.81
CA PRO A 157 0.25 -7.45 -0.15
C PRO A 157 1.33 -6.57 0.47
N ASP A 158 1.20 -5.25 0.31
CA ASP A 158 2.07 -4.25 0.92
C ASP A 158 1.26 -3.04 1.41
N VAL A 159 1.83 -2.28 2.34
CA VAL A 159 1.30 -1.00 2.80
C VAL A 159 1.74 0.09 1.86
N LEU A 160 0.79 0.86 1.35
CA LEU A 160 1.05 1.93 0.39
C LEU A 160 0.42 3.23 0.85
N TYR A 161 1.11 4.33 0.61
CA TYR A 161 0.58 5.67 0.75
C TYR A 161 0.02 6.15 -0.58
N ILE A 162 -1.17 6.72 -0.52
CA ILE A 162 -1.89 7.29 -1.65
C ILE A 162 -1.48 8.77 -1.74
N ILE A 163 -0.85 9.15 -2.83
CA ILE A 163 -0.29 10.49 -3.01
C ILE A 163 -0.92 11.13 -4.25
N LYS A 164 -1.41 12.35 -4.08
CA LYS A 164 -1.73 13.25 -5.20
C LYS A 164 -0.40 13.85 -5.70
N PRO A 165 0.08 13.48 -6.90
CA PRO A 165 1.45 13.78 -7.30
C PRO A 165 1.66 15.29 -7.51
N ASN A 166 2.84 15.77 -7.12
CA ASN A 166 3.32 17.09 -7.52
C ASN A 166 3.74 17.06 -9.00
N LYS A 167 2.88 17.59 -9.86
CA LYS A 167 3.08 17.59 -11.33
C LYS A 167 4.34 18.31 -11.81
N ARG A 168 5.00 19.11 -10.97
CA ARG A 168 6.28 19.76 -11.35
C ARG A 168 7.44 18.77 -11.41
N VAL A 169 7.41 17.74 -10.58
CA VAL A 169 8.50 16.76 -10.42
C VAL A 169 8.08 15.34 -10.82
N PHE A 170 6.77 15.08 -10.90
CA PHE A 170 6.26 13.81 -11.36
C PHE A 170 6.23 13.76 -12.87
N THR A 171 7.01 12.84 -13.44
CA THR A 171 7.01 12.58 -14.87
C THR A 171 6.26 11.28 -15.13
N SER A 172 5.16 11.39 -15.87
CA SER A 172 4.43 10.24 -16.41
C SER A 172 4.79 10.15 -17.89
N PRO A 173 5.67 9.23 -18.31
CA PRO A 173 6.04 9.12 -19.72
C PRO A 173 4.78 8.77 -20.52
N ALA A 174 4.27 9.72 -21.31
CA ALA A 174 3.03 9.54 -22.08
C ALA A 174 3.11 8.33 -23.03
N SER A 175 4.32 7.99 -23.50
CA SER A 175 4.61 6.84 -24.36
C SER A 175 4.76 5.52 -23.60
N ASP A 176 5.31 5.52 -22.38
CA ASP A 176 5.75 4.27 -21.72
C ASP A 176 4.73 3.71 -20.73
N ILE A 177 3.70 4.48 -20.38
CA ILE A 177 2.55 3.99 -19.59
C ILE A 177 1.94 2.75 -20.28
N TYR A 178 1.82 2.79 -21.61
CA TYR A 178 1.25 1.69 -22.40
C TYR A 178 2.17 0.47 -22.51
N LEU A 179 3.48 0.64 -22.32
CA LEU A 179 4.42 -0.49 -22.35
C LEU A 179 4.36 -1.36 -21.10
N ARG A 180 3.79 -0.84 -20.00
CA ARG A 180 3.81 -1.54 -18.70
C ARG A 180 2.43 -1.90 -18.14
N VAL A 181 1.36 -1.26 -18.61
CA VAL A 181 -0.01 -1.69 -18.29
C VAL A 181 -0.41 -2.82 -19.23
N PRO A 182 -0.81 -4.01 -18.74
CA PRO A 182 -1.25 -5.10 -19.61
C PRO A 182 -2.47 -4.70 -20.46
N GLU A 183 -2.61 -5.27 -21.67
CA GLU A 183 -3.68 -4.91 -22.63
C GLU A 183 -5.11 -4.95 -22.06
N ASN A 184 -5.36 -5.85 -21.10
CA ASN A 184 -6.67 -6.04 -20.46
C ASN A 184 -6.83 -5.27 -19.14
N TYR A 185 -5.93 -4.32 -18.86
CA TYR A 185 -5.98 -3.44 -17.70
C TYR A 185 -5.99 -1.97 -18.13
N THR A 186 -6.41 -1.12 -17.21
CA THR A 186 -6.29 0.34 -17.32
C THR A 186 -5.91 0.93 -15.97
N LEU A 187 -5.48 2.20 -15.96
CA LEU A 187 -5.23 2.91 -14.72
C LEU A 187 -6.55 3.19 -14.01
N ALA A 188 -6.58 2.91 -12.71
CA ALA A 188 -7.78 3.12 -11.90
C ALA A 188 -7.99 4.60 -11.57
N ASP A 189 -6.91 5.37 -11.41
CA ASP A 189 -6.93 6.76 -10.97
C ASP A 189 -5.66 7.54 -11.39
N SER A 190 -5.62 8.82 -11.00
CA SER A 190 -4.48 9.72 -11.22
C SER A 190 -3.52 9.81 -10.03
N ASN A 191 -3.82 9.10 -8.94
CA ASN A 191 -2.94 9.06 -7.78
C ASN A 191 -1.72 8.20 -8.08
N ILE A 192 -0.69 8.40 -7.29
CA ILE A 192 0.46 7.51 -7.24
C ILE A 192 0.51 6.84 -5.88
N TYR A 193 1.18 5.70 -5.85
CA TYR A 193 1.32 4.88 -4.67
C TYR A 193 2.80 4.67 -4.38
N VAL A 194 3.18 4.85 -3.12
CA VAL A 194 4.58 4.72 -2.67
C VAL A 194 4.63 3.93 -1.39
N THR A 195 5.70 3.18 -1.17
CA THR A 195 5.86 2.48 0.10
C THR A 195 6.32 3.47 1.17
N PRO A 196 5.90 3.30 2.44
CA PRO A 196 6.24 4.25 3.50
C PRO A 196 7.74 4.49 3.72
N SER A 197 8.60 3.51 3.40
CA SER A 197 10.05 3.65 3.50
C SER A 197 10.65 4.61 2.47
N GLN A 198 9.89 4.96 1.43
CA GLN A 198 10.32 5.87 0.36
C GLN A 198 10.09 7.34 0.67
N VAL A 199 9.37 7.64 1.75
CA VAL A 199 8.90 8.99 2.02
C VAL A 199 9.27 9.51 3.41
N SER A 200 9.20 10.83 3.55
CA SER A 200 9.49 11.59 4.75
C SER A 200 8.43 12.70 4.93
N PRO A 201 8.02 13.00 6.18
CA PRO A 201 7.20 14.18 6.46
C PRO A 201 8.01 15.49 6.44
N LYS A 202 9.35 15.39 6.40
CA LYS A 202 10.26 16.53 6.39
C LYS A 202 10.89 16.70 5.02
N GLU A 203 10.92 17.94 4.55
CA GLU A 203 11.66 18.36 3.37
C GLU A 203 13.17 18.08 3.56
N LEU A 204 13.84 17.82 2.46
CA LEU A 204 15.28 17.61 2.45
C LEU A 204 15.98 18.92 2.78
N ILE A 205 16.88 18.86 3.76
CA ILE A 205 17.64 20.03 4.20
C ILE A 205 18.70 20.39 3.14
N ASN A 206 19.25 19.37 2.45
CA ASN A 206 20.32 19.55 1.48
C ASN A 206 20.05 18.72 0.22
N PHE A 207 19.91 19.41 -0.91
CA PHE A 207 19.98 18.82 -2.24
C PHE A 207 21.47 18.75 -2.64
N ARG A 208 21.96 17.58 -3.05
CA ARG A 208 23.38 17.39 -3.44
C ARG A 208 23.76 18.41 -4.52
N LYS A 209 24.86 19.15 -4.35
CA LYS A 209 25.37 20.03 -5.42
C LYS A 209 25.93 19.21 -6.58
#